data_AF-A0AAV7Q6U5-F1
#
_entry.id   AF-A0AAV7Q6U5-F1
#
_cell.length_a   1.000
_cell.length_b   1.000
_cell.length_c   1.000
_cell.angle_alpha   90.00
_cell.angle_beta   90.00
_cell.angle_gamma   90.00
#
_symmetry.space_group_name_H-M   'P 1'
#
loop_
_entity.id
_entity.type
_entity.pdbx_description
1 polymer ?
#
loop_
_entity_poly.entity_id
_entity_poly.type
_entity_poly.pdbx_seq_one_letter_code
_entity_poly.pdbx_strand_id
1 'polypeptide(L)'
;MSICNQASALLAPPSPVLLYPEYSVPDEGTEIEEVENVGSELESHSDVVVGGTFDRLHNAHKILLSVSCLLAECRLLIGVSDRDLLKNKILKELIEPFDLRVEKLCQFLVDVKPSLTYDVVPLFDPYGLSITDPDLKCIVVSEETRKGGESVNRKRLENGLPELVLHEIKIVSDPRHTQNEEEKISSSSSRSRLLGTLLKPPTENLKIPLCPYVIGLTGGSGSGKSGIAKYVADLGAALIDSDKLGHETYCPGGPAYQQVVEEFGPEVVNDDGTINRKNLGRIVFADKTQLKRLTDIVWPAIAILAKQQIADAAAQGATVCVMDAAVLLEAGWTDMVHEVWVTIIPEKEAITRIMQRDGVSEEFAKNRLANQMTNSQRVEHANVVLCTLWEPEVTQNQVQKAWNLLLKRTGQE
;
A
#
# COMPACT_ATOMS: atom_id res chain seq x y z
N MET A 1 1.91 3.93 32.76
CA MET A 1 3.21 4.31 33.34
C MET A 1 3.67 5.55 32.62
N SER A 2 3.67 6.67 33.34
CA SER A 2 3.98 8.01 32.83
C SER A 2 5.50 8.19 32.76
N ILE A 3 6.04 8.54 31.59
CA ILE A 3 7.44 8.91 31.42
C ILE A 3 7.51 10.15 30.52
N CYS A 4 7.60 11.32 31.14
CA CYS A 4 8.61 12.35 30.82
C CYS A 4 8.34 13.57 31.69
N ASN A 5 9.16 13.74 32.72
CA ASN A 5 9.23 14.96 33.50
C ASN A 5 10.70 15.19 33.87
N GLN A 6 11.23 16.36 33.50
CA GLN A 6 12.39 17.11 34.03
C GLN A 6 13.29 17.68 32.92
N ALA A 7 13.33 19.02 32.79
CA ALA A 7 14.38 19.85 33.39
C ALA A 7 14.17 21.33 32.97
N SER A 8 14.13 22.22 33.97
CA SER A 8 14.06 23.68 33.82
C SER A 8 15.47 24.27 33.93
N ALA A 9 15.83 25.17 33.02
CA ALA A 9 16.95 26.09 33.17
C ALA A 9 16.59 27.45 32.54
N LEU A 10 16.59 28.49 33.39
CA LEU A 10 16.33 29.88 33.05
C LEU A 10 17.47 30.49 32.22
N LEU A 11 17.16 31.00 31.03
CA LEU A 11 17.96 32.01 30.32
C LEU A 11 17.00 33.05 29.70
N ALA A 12 17.28 34.33 29.96
CA ALA A 12 16.49 35.46 29.48
C ALA A 12 16.52 35.58 27.94
N PRO A 13 15.45 36.05 27.28
CA PRO A 13 15.40 36.09 25.81
C PRO A 13 16.22 37.26 25.25
N PRO A 14 16.94 37.08 24.14
CA PRO A 14 17.46 38.19 23.36
C PRO A 14 16.33 38.84 22.54
N SER A 15 16.38 40.16 22.42
CA SER A 15 15.44 41.02 21.69
C SER A 15 15.36 40.66 20.20
N PRO A 16 14.15 40.64 19.57
CA PRO A 16 14.04 40.34 18.16
C PRO A 16 14.44 41.57 17.32
N VAL A 17 15.47 41.39 16.49
CA VAL A 17 15.82 42.29 15.39
C VAL A 17 14.82 42.04 14.26
N LEU A 18 13.85 42.95 14.10
CA LEU A 18 12.97 42.98 12.93
C LEU A 18 13.70 43.63 11.76
N LEU A 19 14.03 42.85 10.73
CA LEU A 19 14.46 43.35 9.43
C LEU A 19 13.21 43.67 8.60
N TYR A 20 12.90 44.95 8.43
CA TYR A 20 11.91 45.41 7.44
C TYR A 20 12.62 45.61 6.08
N PRO A 21 12.14 45.02 4.97
CA PRO A 21 12.57 45.43 3.65
C PRO A 21 11.93 46.79 3.31
N GLU A 22 12.74 47.74 2.86
CA GLU A 22 12.34 49.08 2.46
C GLU A 22 11.20 49.02 1.43
N TYR A 23 10.01 49.48 1.82
CA TYR A 23 8.88 49.68 0.92
C TYR A 23 8.87 51.14 0.48
N SER A 24 9.06 51.39 -0.81
CA SER A 24 8.92 52.69 -1.44
C SER A 24 7.46 53.15 -1.41
N VAL A 25 7.21 54.34 -0.86
CA VAL A 25 5.89 54.99 -0.79
C VAL A 25 5.42 55.36 -2.20
N PRO A 26 4.21 54.94 -2.65
CA PRO A 26 3.57 55.51 -3.83
C PRO A 26 2.84 56.82 -3.49
N ASP A 27 2.79 57.68 -4.50
CA ASP A 27 2.30 59.06 -4.56
C ASP A 27 0.93 59.32 -3.90
N GLU A 28 0.78 60.52 -3.32
CA GLU A 28 -0.46 61.02 -2.71
C GLU A 28 -1.53 61.21 -3.79
N GLY A 29 -2.64 60.43 -3.76
CA GLY A 29 -3.78 60.74 -4.62
C GLY A 29 -4.80 59.66 -4.98
N THR A 30 -4.85 58.51 -4.30
CA THR A 30 -5.91 57.52 -4.54
C THR A 30 -6.71 57.27 -3.26
N GLU A 31 -8.01 57.57 -3.32
CA GLU A 31 -9.00 57.17 -2.32
C GLU A 31 -8.87 55.67 -2.05
N ILE A 32 -8.53 55.32 -0.82
CA ILE A 32 -8.56 53.94 -0.35
C ILE A 32 -10.03 53.63 -0.10
N GLU A 33 -10.66 52.87 -0.99
CA GLU A 33 -11.91 52.19 -0.68
C GLU A 33 -11.66 51.33 0.57
N GLU A 34 -12.44 51.58 1.63
CA GLU A 34 -12.46 50.76 2.83
C GLU A 34 -12.78 49.32 2.41
N VAL A 35 -11.77 48.46 2.40
CA VAL A 35 -11.97 47.01 2.28
C VAL A 35 -12.68 46.60 3.55
N GLU A 36 -13.98 46.32 3.44
CA GLU A 36 -14.78 45.73 4.51
C GLU A 36 -13.99 44.55 5.12
N ASN A 37 -13.81 44.62 6.43
CA ASN A 37 -13.17 43.60 7.23
C ASN A 37 -14.05 42.32 7.23
N VAL A 38 -13.94 41.49 6.20
CA VAL A 38 -14.59 40.16 6.12
C VAL A 38 -13.70 39.11 6.81
N GLY A 39 -13.13 39.46 7.96
CA GLY A 39 -12.46 38.52 8.84
C GLY A 39 -13.30 38.33 10.09
N SER A 40 -14.25 37.38 10.08
CA SER A 40 -14.84 36.90 11.33
C SER A 40 -13.72 36.39 12.23
N GLU A 41 -13.64 36.87 13.48
CA GLU A 41 -12.72 36.33 14.48
C GLU A 41 -12.87 34.80 14.52
N LEU A 42 -11.76 34.07 14.40
CA LEU A 42 -11.76 32.62 14.54
C LEU A 42 -12.00 32.31 16.02
N GLU A 43 -13.25 31.99 16.37
CA GLU A 43 -13.61 31.56 17.72
C GLU A 43 -12.83 30.30 18.10
N SER A 44 -12.03 30.41 19.16
CA SER A 44 -11.31 29.29 19.75
C SER A 44 -12.17 28.55 20.78
N HIS A 45 -11.86 27.28 21.00
CA HIS A 45 -12.60 26.36 21.85
C HIS A 45 -11.64 25.58 22.76
N SER A 46 -12.06 25.29 23.99
CA SER A 46 -11.23 24.57 24.96
C SER A 46 -10.82 23.18 24.46
N ASP A 47 -11.80 22.42 23.97
CA ASP A 47 -11.69 21.01 23.60
C ASP A 47 -12.27 20.80 22.21
N VAL A 48 -11.40 20.42 21.28
CA VAL A 48 -11.74 20.24 19.86
C VAL A 48 -11.53 18.78 19.48
N VAL A 49 -12.42 18.24 18.64
CA VAL A 49 -12.25 16.94 17.99
C VAL A 49 -12.11 17.13 16.49
N VAL A 50 -11.25 16.34 15.86
CA VAL A 50 -11.07 16.37 14.40
C VAL A 50 -11.88 15.27 13.74
N GLY A 51 -12.72 15.65 12.78
CA GLY A 51 -13.50 14.72 11.98
C GLY A 51 -12.78 14.30 10.70
N GLY A 52 -12.44 13.02 10.63
CA GLY A 52 -11.80 12.41 9.45
C GLY A 52 -11.25 11.03 9.78
N THR A 53 -11.02 10.21 8.75
CA THR A 53 -10.38 8.90 8.92
C THR A 53 -8.90 9.01 8.59
N PHE A 54 -8.06 9.19 9.61
CA PHE A 54 -6.62 9.37 9.41
C PHE A 54 -5.94 8.04 9.03
N ASP A 55 -5.68 7.88 7.74
CA ASP A 55 -4.88 6.80 7.15
C ASP A 55 -3.42 7.28 6.99
N ARG A 56 -3.02 7.81 5.82
CA ARG A 56 -1.69 8.41 5.63
C ARG A 56 -1.76 9.93 5.76
N LEU A 57 -0.80 10.52 6.47
CA LEU A 57 -0.73 11.98 6.62
C LEU A 57 -0.29 12.63 5.29
N HIS A 58 -1.23 13.28 4.60
CA HIS A 58 -1.00 14.07 3.39
C HIS A 58 -1.37 15.54 3.62
N ASN A 59 -1.08 16.42 2.65
CA ASN A 59 -1.22 17.87 2.83
C ASN A 59 -2.64 18.30 3.26
N ALA A 60 -3.69 17.69 2.70
CA ALA A 60 -5.06 17.95 3.14
C ALA A 60 -5.30 17.64 4.64
N HIS A 61 -4.80 16.50 5.14
CA HIS A 61 -4.85 16.21 6.59
C HIS A 61 -4.02 17.20 7.40
N LYS A 62 -2.85 17.61 6.90
CA LYS A 62 -2.01 18.61 7.59
C LYS A 62 -2.74 19.94 7.74
N ILE A 63 -3.41 20.42 6.70
CA ILE A 63 -4.22 21.64 6.76
C ILE A 63 -5.34 21.48 7.78
N LEU A 64 -6.10 20.38 7.72
CA LEU A 64 -7.18 20.10 8.67
C LEU A 64 -6.67 20.12 10.11
N LEU A 65 -5.60 19.38 10.40
CA LEU A 65 -5.02 19.29 11.74
C LEU A 65 -4.43 20.63 12.20
N SER A 66 -3.80 21.41 11.32
CA SER A 66 -3.29 22.74 11.64
C SER A 66 -4.40 23.70 12.02
N VAL A 67 -5.50 23.74 11.26
CA VAL A 67 -6.68 24.56 11.62
C VAL A 67 -7.27 24.09 12.94
N SER A 68 -7.40 22.78 13.16
CA SER A 68 -7.88 22.26 14.45
C SER A 68 -6.97 22.64 15.62
N CYS A 69 -5.65 22.67 15.43
CA CYS A 69 -4.72 23.15 16.47
C CYS A 69 -4.86 24.64 16.75
N LEU A 70 -5.19 25.45 15.73
CA LEU A 70 -5.44 26.89 15.91
C LEU A 70 -6.72 27.13 16.71
N LEU A 71 -7.78 26.36 16.42
CA LEU A 71 -9.07 26.47 17.10
C LEU A 71 -9.06 25.88 18.51
N ALA A 72 -8.14 24.96 18.83
CA ALA A 72 -8.06 24.33 20.14
C ALA A 72 -7.18 25.11 21.13
N GLU A 73 -7.69 25.39 22.32
CA GLU A 73 -6.93 26.08 23.38
C GLU A 73 -6.22 25.10 24.33
N CYS A 74 -6.92 24.05 24.77
CA CYS A 74 -6.43 23.14 25.80
C CYS A 74 -6.16 21.73 25.26
N ARG A 75 -7.12 21.15 24.55
CA ARG A 75 -7.10 19.74 24.15
C ARG A 75 -7.58 19.52 22.71
N LEU A 76 -6.90 18.62 22.00
CA LEU A 76 -7.30 18.15 20.68
C LEU A 76 -7.42 16.62 20.65
N LEU A 77 -8.63 16.14 20.40
CA LEU A 77 -8.95 14.73 20.24
C LEU A 77 -8.89 14.33 18.77
N ILE A 78 -8.15 13.26 18.47
CA ILE A 78 -7.96 12.77 17.11
C ILE A 78 -8.15 11.25 17.08
N GLY A 79 -9.12 10.80 16.27
CA GLY A 79 -9.38 9.39 16.04
C GLY A 79 -8.60 8.84 14.85
N VAL A 80 -7.68 7.91 15.08
CA VAL A 80 -6.90 7.26 14.01
C VAL A 80 -7.55 5.93 13.65
N SER A 81 -8.00 5.79 12.40
CA SER A 81 -8.74 4.59 11.96
C SER A 81 -7.92 3.32 12.13
N ASP A 82 -8.56 2.29 12.67
CA ASP A 82 -7.93 0.98 12.87
C ASP A 82 -8.92 -0.16 12.55
N ARG A 83 -8.39 -1.37 12.38
CA ARG A 83 -9.12 -2.64 12.22
C ARG A 83 -10.32 -2.55 11.26
N ASP A 84 -11.53 -2.49 11.81
CA ASP A 84 -12.79 -2.63 11.06
C ASP A 84 -12.99 -1.52 10.04
N LEU A 85 -12.53 -0.30 10.33
CA LEU A 85 -12.61 0.83 9.39
C LEU A 85 -11.64 0.71 8.21
N LEU A 86 -10.67 -0.21 8.26
CA LEU A 86 -9.69 -0.42 7.20
C LEU A 86 -10.08 -1.58 6.26
N LYS A 87 -10.95 -2.50 6.71
CA LYS A 87 -11.25 -3.76 6.01
C LYS A 87 -11.76 -3.59 4.58
N ASN A 88 -12.54 -2.55 4.35
CA ASN A 88 -13.21 -2.27 3.07
C ASN A 88 -12.48 -1.22 2.21
N LYS A 89 -11.35 -0.68 2.69
CA LYS A 89 -10.61 0.33 1.93
C LYS A 89 -9.91 -0.33 0.73
N ILE A 90 -10.03 0.28 -0.45
CA ILE A 90 -9.29 -0.11 -1.66
C ILE A 90 -7.79 -0.02 -1.38
N LEU A 91 -6.97 -1.01 -1.75
CA LEU A 91 -5.53 -1.05 -1.43
C LEU A 91 -5.21 -0.93 0.07
N LYS A 92 -6.00 -1.58 0.93
CA LYS A 92 -5.76 -1.60 2.38
C LYS A 92 -4.38 -2.14 2.77
N GLU A 93 -3.77 -2.95 1.90
CA GLU A 93 -2.45 -3.53 2.09
C GLU A 93 -1.32 -2.49 2.03
N LEU A 94 -1.59 -1.31 1.45
CA LEU A 94 -0.66 -0.18 1.40
C LEU A 94 -0.86 0.82 2.55
N ILE A 95 -1.75 0.52 3.49
CA ILE A 95 -1.96 1.31 4.70
C ILE A 95 -0.81 1.08 5.66
N GLU A 96 -0.25 2.16 6.19
CA GLU A 96 0.83 2.09 7.16
C GLU A 96 0.33 1.48 8.49
N PRO A 97 1.17 0.72 9.21
CA PRO A 97 0.83 0.20 10.53
C PRO A 97 0.34 1.31 11.46
N PHE A 98 -0.60 0.97 12.36
CA PHE A 98 -1.22 1.93 13.28
C PHE A 98 -0.18 2.75 14.06
N ASP A 99 0.81 2.08 14.65
CA ASP A 99 1.83 2.73 15.48
C ASP A 99 2.64 3.76 14.69
N LEU A 100 3.02 3.45 13.44
CA LEU A 100 3.76 4.36 12.56
C LEU A 100 2.92 5.57 12.16
N ARG A 101 1.62 5.38 11.95
CA ARG A 101 0.69 6.49 11.64
C ARG A 101 0.53 7.42 12.84
N VAL A 102 0.39 6.85 14.03
CA VAL A 102 0.31 7.62 15.30
C VAL A 102 1.61 8.38 15.54
N GLU A 103 2.76 7.74 15.38
CA GLU A 103 4.07 8.39 15.54
C GLU A 103 4.22 9.62 14.63
N LYS A 104 3.95 9.47 13.33
CA LYS A 104 4.01 10.57 12.35
C LYS A 104 3.00 11.68 12.65
N LEU A 105 1.81 11.32 13.10
CA LEU A 105 0.78 12.26 13.50
C LEU A 105 1.23 13.06 14.73
N CYS A 106 1.67 12.38 15.79
CA CYS A 106 2.17 13.01 17.01
C CYS A 106 3.34 13.96 16.73
N GLN A 107 4.30 13.53 15.89
CA GLN A 107 5.42 14.38 15.49
C GLN A 107 4.92 15.66 14.81
N PHE A 108 4.02 15.54 13.84
CA PHE A 108 3.44 16.70 13.16
C PHE A 108 2.68 17.64 14.12
N LEU A 109 1.92 17.10 15.05
CA LEU A 109 1.13 17.89 16.00
C LEU A 109 2.03 18.70 16.93
N VAL A 110 3.06 18.05 17.50
CA VAL A 110 4.04 18.73 18.35
C VAL A 110 4.77 19.82 17.59
N ASP A 111 5.11 19.62 16.32
CA ASP A 111 5.72 20.66 15.48
C ASP A 111 4.80 21.87 15.25
N VAL A 112 3.48 21.65 15.23
CA VAL A 112 2.48 22.71 14.97
C VAL A 112 2.12 23.51 16.23
N LYS A 113 1.80 22.85 17.35
CA LYS A 113 1.39 23.54 18.59
C LYS A 113 1.80 22.74 19.84
N PRO A 114 3.07 22.81 20.27
CA PRO A 114 3.58 22.01 21.40
C PRO A 114 2.86 22.22 22.74
N SER A 115 2.18 23.36 22.92
CA SER A 115 1.48 23.71 24.16
C SER A 115 0.15 22.99 24.36
N LEU A 116 -0.36 22.30 23.34
CA LEU A 116 -1.68 21.67 23.35
C LEU A 116 -1.59 20.22 23.88
N THR A 117 -2.64 19.76 24.57
CA THR A 117 -2.76 18.34 24.94
C THR A 117 -3.37 17.56 23.80
N TYR A 118 -2.71 16.48 23.36
CA TYR A 118 -3.17 15.65 22.25
C TYR A 118 -3.68 14.29 22.73
N ASP A 119 -4.96 14.03 22.49
CA ASP A 119 -5.57 12.72 22.72
C ASP A 119 -5.67 11.98 21.38
N VAL A 120 -4.68 11.14 21.08
CA VAL A 120 -4.67 10.31 19.86
C VAL A 120 -5.17 8.92 20.20
N VAL A 121 -6.36 8.56 19.70
CA VAL A 121 -7.05 7.31 20.06
C VAL A 121 -7.35 6.44 18.84
N PRO A 122 -7.32 5.11 18.96
CA PRO A 122 -7.75 4.23 17.88
C PRO A 122 -9.26 4.36 17.65
N LEU A 123 -9.65 4.37 16.38
CA LEU A 123 -11.03 4.50 15.96
C LEU A 123 -11.50 3.20 15.28
N PHE A 124 -12.48 2.53 15.90
CA PHE A 124 -13.05 1.26 15.43
C PHE A 124 -14.42 1.41 14.77
N ASP A 125 -15.08 2.54 14.99
CA ASP A 125 -16.38 2.90 14.43
C ASP A 125 -16.37 4.38 13.98
N PRO A 126 -17.34 4.85 13.18
CA PRO A 126 -17.33 6.21 12.65
C PRO A 126 -17.40 7.35 13.69
N TYR A 127 -17.73 7.05 14.95
CA TYR A 127 -18.00 8.05 15.98
C TYR A 127 -16.90 8.09 17.06
N GLY A 128 -16.48 6.94 17.59
CA GLY A 128 -15.50 6.86 18.67
C GLY A 128 -15.89 7.69 19.90
N LEU A 129 -14.91 8.34 20.54
CA LEU A 129 -15.14 9.14 21.75
C LEU A 129 -15.96 10.42 21.52
N SER A 130 -16.16 10.82 20.25
CA SER A 130 -16.90 12.04 19.92
C SER A 130 -18.38 12.00 20.35
N ILE A 131 -18.94 10.82 20.62
CA ILE A 131 -20.33 10.65 21.07
C ILE A 131 -20.46 10.28 22.55
N THR A 132 -19.35 10.25 23.29
CA THR A 132 -19.33 9.90 24.73
C THR A 132 -18.63 10.95 25.58
N ASP A 133 -17.70 11.73 25.02
CA ASP A 133 -16.98 12.79 25.74
C ASP A 133 -17.85 14.08 25.83
N PRO A 134 -18.26 14.50 27.04
CA PRO A 134 -19.10 15.70 27.24
C PRO A 134 -18.30 17.01 27.20
N ASP A 135 -16.96 16.96 27.33
CA ASP A 135 -16.11 18.14 27.44
C ASP A 135 -15.84 18.76 26.08
N LEU A 136 -15.88 17.95 25.01
CA LEU A 136 -15.76 18.42 23.62
C LEU A 136 -16.75 19.55 23.30
N LYS A 137 -16.25 20.61 22.67
CA LYS A 137 -17.03 21.81 22.29
C LYS A 137 -17.17 22.00 20.79
N CYS A 138 -16.17 21.60 20.02
CA CYS A 138 -16.13 21.82 18.58
C CYS A 138 -15.66 20.56 17.84
N ILE A 139 -16.25 20.33 16.66
CA ILE A 139 -15.76 19.37 15.69
C ILE A 139 -15.31 20.09 14.42
N VAL A 140 -14.06 19.86 14.03
CA VAL A 140 -13.49 20.43 12.80
C VAL A 140 -13.54 19.38 11.71
N VAL A 141 -14.17 19.69 10.58
CA VAL A 141 -14.38 18.79 9.46
C VAL A 141 -13.95 19.42 8.15
N SER A 142 -13.64 18.59 7.17
CA SER A 142 -13.54 19.00 5.77
C SER A 142 -14.93 19.04 5.13
N GLU A 143 -15.05 19.71 3.97
CA GLU A 143 -16.26 19.63 3.13
C GLU A 143 -16.71 18.17 2.86
N GLU A 144 -15.76 17.25 2.65
CA GLU A 144 -16.03 15.82 2.42
C GLU A 144 -16.59 15.13 3.67
N THR A 145 -16.04 15.46 4.84
CA THR A 145 -16.39 14.84 6.11
C THR A 145 -17.50 15.57 6.87
N ARG A 146 -18.08 16.63 6.30
CA ARG A 146 -19.17 17.43 6.91
C ARG A 146 -20.36 16.59 7.33
N LYS A 147 -20.85 15.71 6.45
CA LYS A 147 -21.96 14.79 6.76
C LYS A 147 -21.62 13.87 7.94
N GLY A 148 -20.35 13.53 8.12
CA GLY A 148 -19.86 12.80 9.28
C GLY A 148 -19.99 13.61 10.57
N GLY A 149 -19.60 14.88 10.55
CA GLY A 149 -19.79 15.79 11.69
C GLY A 149 -21.26 15.98 12.07
N GLU A 150 -22.15 16.14 11.09
CA GLU A 150 -23.60 16.22 11.33
C GLU A 150 -24.16 14.91 11.92
N SER A 151 -23.63 13.76 11.48
CA SER A 151 -23.98 12.45 12.03
C SER A 151 -23.52 12.29 13.49
N VAL A 152 -22.35 12.83 13.84
CA VAL A 152 -21.84 12.86 15.22
C VAL A 152 -22.79 13.67 16.11
N ASN A 153 -23.18 14.88 15.70
CA ASN A 153 -24.10 15.71 16.50
C ASN A 153 -25.46 15.04 16.72
N ARG A 154 -26.02 14.41 15.68
CA ARG A 154 -27.26 13.62 15.83
C ARG A 154 -27.10 12.53 16.89
N LYS A 155 -25.97 11.81 16.86
CA LYS A 155 -25.71 10.73 17.81
C LYS A 155 -25.42 11.23 19.23
N ARG A 156 -24.80 12.41 19.36
CA ARG A 156 -24.62 13.10 20.64
C ARG A 156 -25.96 13.45 21.28
N LEU A 157 -26.90 14.00 20.50
CA LEU A 157 -28.26 14.29 20.98
C LEU A 157 -28.99 13.04 21.44
N GLU A 158 -28.90 11.93 20.69
CA GLU A 158 -29.46 10.63 21.08
C GLU A 158 -28.87 10.11 22.41
N ASN A 159 -27.60 10.42 22.68
CA ASN A 159 -26.89 10.06 23.92
C ASN A 159 -27.04 11.09 25.05
N GLY A 160 -27.84 12.15 24.87
CA GLY A 160 -28.04 13.19 25.88
C GLY A 160 -26.87 14.17 26.05
N LEU A 161 -26.00 14.28 25.03
CA LEU A 161 -24.88 15.22 24.99
C LEU A 161 -25.22 16.47 24.15
N PRO A 162 -24.63 17.64 24.47
CA PRO A 162 -24.80 18.84 23.65
C PRO A 162 -24.12 18.68 22.29
N GLU A 163 -24.68 19.35 21.28
CA GLU A 163 -24.07 19.42 19.95
C GLU A 163 -22.71 20.12 19.99
N LEU A 164 -21.81 19.69 19.11
CA LEU A 164 -20.53 20.33 18.86
C LEU A 164 -20.71 21.45 17.84
N VAL A 165 -20.02 22.56 18.06
CA VAL A 165 -19.85 23.60 17.03
C VAL A 165 -19.14 22.96 15.84
N LEU A 166 -19.79 22.92 14.68
CA LEU A 166 -19.25 22.32 13.47
C LEU A 166 -18.48 23.39 12.68
N HIS A 167 -17.16 23.24 12.60
CA HIS A 167 -16.29 24.11 11.82
C HIS A 167 -15.85 23.41 10.53
N GLU A 168 -16.31 23.92 9.39
CA GLU A 168 -16.01 23.34 8.07
C GLU A 168 -14.83 24.08 7.41
N ILE A 169 -13.82 23.33 6.98
CA ILE A 169 -12.71 23.87 6.20
C ILE A 169 -12.81 23.51 4.71
N LYS A 170 -12.47 24.48 3.86
CA LYS A 170 -12.30 24.26 2.42
C LYS A 170 -10.89 23.78 2.13
N ILE A 171 -10.77 22.55 1.62
CA ILE A 171 -9.47 21.99 1.23
C ILE A 171 -9.27 22.18 -0.28
N VAL A 172 -8.13 22.79 -0.65
CA VAL A 172 -7.75 23.08 -2.05
C VAL A 172 -7.37 21.79 -2.81
N SER A 173 -7.71 21.73 -4.10
CA SER A 173 -7.45 20.60 -5.02
C SER A 173 -5.97 20.41 -5.38
N ASP A 174 -5.59 19.19 -5.79
CA ASP A 174 -4.20 18.84 -6.15
C ASP A 174 -3.87 19.25 -7.60
N PRO A 175 -2.83 20.05 -7.86
CA PRO A 175 -2.40 20.39 -9.23
C PRO A 175 -1.76 19.22 -10.01
N ARG A 176 -1.49 18.05 -9.40
CA ARG A 176 -0.85 16.88 -10.04
C ARG A 176 -1.84 15.76 -10.39
N HIS A 177 -3.01 16.12 -10.88
CA HIS A 177 -4.08 15.18 -11.20
C HIS A 177 -3.76 14.29 -12.41
N THR A 178 -3.99 12.98 -12.30
CA THR A 178 -4.06 12.06 -13.46
C THR A 178 -5.51 11.62 -13.67
N GLN A 179 -5.91 11.29 -14.91
CA GLN A 179 -7.33 11.12 -15.32
C GLN A 179 -8.16 10.10 -14.50
N ASN A 180 -7.51 9.21 -13.71
CA ASN A 180 -8.17 8.18 -12.91
C ASN A 180 -8.05 8.39 -11.39
N GLU A 181 -7.54 9.54 -10.96
CA GLU A 181 -7.57 9.94 -9.56
C GLU A 181 -8.84 10.75 -9.27
N GLU A 182 -9.28 10.78 -8.01
CA GLU A 182 -10.25 11.79 -7.58
C GLU A 182 -9.58 13.18 -7.70
N GLU A 183 -10.31 14.21 -8.13
CA GLU A 183 -9.82 15.61 -8.26
C GLU A 183 -9.22 16.19 -6.95
N LYS A 184 -9.40 15.50 -5.83
CA LYS A 184 -9.06 15.95 -4.47
C LYS A 184 -8.04 15.00 -3.82
N ILE A 185 -7.17 15.56 -2.96
CA ILE A 185 -6.17 14.80 -2.20
C ILE A 185 -6.87 13.88 -1.18
N SER A 186 -7.16 12.66 -1.60
CA SER A 186 -7.77 11.61 -0.77
C SER A 186 -6.75 10.54 -0.38
N SER A 187 -6.95 9.91 0.79
CA SER A 187 -6.11 8.78 1.22
C SER A 187 -6.14 7.60 0.23
N SER A 188 -7.22 7.45 -0.55
CA SER A 188 -7.30 6.47 -1.63
C SER A 188 -6.38 6.82 -2.80
N SER A 189 -6.42 8.06 -3.29
CA SER A 189 -5.52 8.54 -4.35
C SER A 189 -4.04 8.41 -3.97
N SER A 190 -3.71 8.71 -2.71
CA SER A 190 -2.35 8.59 -2.18
C SER A 190 -1.82 7.15 -2.26
N ARG A 191 -2.69 6.16 -2.00
CA ARG A 191 -2.31 4.73 -2.08
C ARG A 191 -2.19 4.28 -3.54
N SER A 192 -3.07 4.73 -4.42
CA SER A 192 -2.93 4.47 -5.86
C SER A 192 -1.61 5.02 -6.43
N ARG A 193 -1.16 6.19 -5.95
CA ARG A 193 0.13 6.79 -6.36
C ARG A 193 1.36 6.00 -5.91
N LEU A 194 1.25 5.16 -4.88
CA LEU A 194 2.33 4.26 -4.45
C LEU A 194 2.51 3.08 -5.41
N LEU A 195 1.48 2.73 -6.19
CA LEU A 195 1.60 1.67 -7.18
C LEU A 195 2.66 2.03 -8.23
N GLY A 196 3.48 1.03 -8.54
CA GLY A 196 4.64 1.18 -9.42
C GLY A 196 5.78 2.04 -8.87
N THR A 197 5.76 2.40 -7.57
CA THR A 197 6.90 3.04 -6.90
C THR A 197 7.66 2.05 -6.04
N LEU A 198 8.92 2.37 -5.73
CA LEU A 198 9.74 1.61 -4.80
C LEU A 198 9.28 1.89 -3.36
N LEU A 199 8.63 0.91 -2.73
CA LEU A 199 8.16 0.98 -1.35
C LEU A 199 9.28 0.68 -0.35
N LYS A 200 10.17 -0.25 -0.71
CA LYS A 200 11.29 -0.69 0.11
C LYS A 200 12.53 -0.84 -0.78
N PRO A 201 13.71 -0.40 -0.32
CA PRO A 201 14.93 -0.58 -1.09
C PRO A 201 15.20 -2.09 -1.32
N PRO A 202 15.82 -2.46 -2.46
CA PRO A 202 16.30 -3.82 -2.70
C PRO A 202 17.23 -4.27 -1.58
N THR A 203 17.16 -5.54 -1.18
CA THR A 203 18.13 -6.09 -0.24
C THR A 203 19.37 -6.50 -1.02
N GLU A 204 20.54 -6.00 -0.63
CA GLU A 204 21.79 -6.40 -1.28
C GLU A 204 22.05 -7.89 -1.09
N ASN A 205 22.26 -8.60 -2.20
CA ASN A 205 22.59 -10.01 -2.19
C ASN A 205 23.83 -10.26 -3.06
N LEU A 206 24.97 -10.45 -2.39
CA LEU A 206 26.27 -10.65 -3.05
C LEU A 206 26.38 -12.00 -3.78
N LYS A 207 25.38 -12.89 -3.64
CA LYS A 207 25.37 -14.22 -4.28
C LYS A 207 24.79 -14.20 -5.69
N ILE A 208 24.08 -13.16 -6.07
CA ILE A 208 23.52 -13.00 -7.42
C ILE A 208 24.37 -11.99 -8.21
N PRO A 209 24.64 -12.24 -9.51
CA PRO A 209 25.32 -11.28 -10.36
C PRO A 209 24.53 -9.96 -10.45
N LEU A 210 25.24 -8.82 -10.48
CA LEU A 210 24.62 -7.49 -10.63
C LEU A 210 23.90 -7.29 -11.98
N CYS A 211 24.25 -8.09 -12.98
CA CYS A 211 23.65 -8.06 -14.32
C CYS A 211 23.44 -9.50 -14.82
N PRO A 212 22.25 -9.84 -15.37
CA PRO A 212 21.06 -8.99 -15.49
C PRO A 212 20.42 -8.68 -14.14
N TYR A 213 19.76 -7.53 -14.04
CA TYR A 213 18.94 -7.20 -12.89
C TYR A 213 17.67 -8.05 -12.90
N VAL A 214 17.50 -8.90 -11.89
CA VAL A 214 16.39 -9.87 -11.82
C VAL A 214 15.24 -9.35 -10.94
N ILE A 215 14.07 -9.19 -11.55
CA ILE A 215 12.80 -8.89 -10.88
C ILE A 215 12.07 -10.21 -10.63
N GLY A 216 11.72 -10.50 -9.37
CA GLY A 216 10.79 -11.58 -9.04
C GLY A 216 9.36 -11.07 -9.07
N LEU A 217 8.58 -11.47 -10.07
CA LEU A 217 7.18 -11.11 -10.17
C LEU A 217 6.29 -12.21 -9.55
N THR A 218 5.47 -11.82 -8.58
CA THR A 218 4.55 -12.75 -7.89
C THR A 218 3.18 -12.13 -7.64
N GLY A 219 2.22 -12.95 -7.24
CA GLY A 219 0.84 -12.51 -7.01
C GLY A 219 -0.13 -13.67 -6.81
N GLY A 220 -1.25 -13.39 -6.14
CA GLY A 220 -2.30 -14.38 -5.90
C GLY A 220 -2.99 -14.85 -7.20
N SER A 221 -3.70 -15.98 -7.15
CA SER A 221 -4.48 -16.44 -8.30
C SER A 221 -5.51 -15.37 -8.73
N GLY A 222 -5.62 -15.12 -10.04
CA GLY A 222 -6.52 -14.10 -10.60
C GLY A 222 -5.96 -12.68 -10.65
N SER A 223 -4.79 -12.41 -10.04
CA SER A 223 -4.18 -11.07 -9.95
C SER A 223 -3.64 -10.47 -11.27
N GLY A 224 -3.74 -11.18 -12.39
CA GLY A 224 -3.26 -10.68 -13.69
C GLY A 224 -1.73 -10.69 -13.87
N LYS A 225 -0.99 -11.43 -13.02
CA LYS A 225 0.47 -11.58 -13.04
C LYS A 225 1.06 -11.81 -14.43
N SER A 226 0.56 -12.80 -15.17
CA SER A 226 1.08 -13.13 -16.51
C SER A 226 0.90 -12.00 -17.53
N GLY A 227 -0.13 -11.17 -17.38
CA GLY A 227 -0.31 -9.98 -18.22
C GLY A 227 0.76 -8.92 -17.95
N ILE A 228 1.10 -8.70 -16.68
CA ILE A 228 2.23 -7.85 -16.28
C ILE A 228 3.55 -8.43 -16.77
N ALA A 229 3.78 -9.73 -16.58
CA ALA A 229 5.01 -10.41 -17.02
C ALA A 229 5.27 -10.21 -18.52
N LYS A 230 4.22 -10.38 -19.33
CA LYS A 230 4.26 -10.12 -20.77
C LYS A 230 4.57 -8.66 -21.07
N TYR A 231 3.89 -7.72 -20.41
CA TYR A 231 4.10 -6.31 -20.68
C TYR A 231 5.50 -5.83 -20.28
N VAL A 232 6.06 -6.34 -19.17
CA VAL A 232 7.46 -6.09 -18.79
C VAL A 232 8.44 -6.70 -19.80
N ALA A 233 8.12 -7.85 -20.37
CA ALA A 233 8.92 -8.44 -21.45
C ALA A 233 8.86 -7.60 -22.73
N ASP A 234 7.69 -7.07 -23.09
CA ASP A 234 7.51 -6.16 -24.23
C ASP A 234 8.31 -4.85 -24.05
N LEU A 235 8.61 -4.44 -22.81
CA LEU A 235 9.48 -3.31 -22.49
C LEU A 235 10.98 -3.63 -22.56
N GLY A 236 11.36 -4.89 -22.79
CA GLY A 236 12.74 -5.33 -23.04
C GLY A 236 13.33 -6.27 -21.98
N ALA A 237 12.56 -6.68 -20.96
CA ALA A 237 13.04 -7.69 -20.01
C ALA A 237 13.02 -9.11 -20.62
N ALA A 238 14.02 -9.93 -20.27
CA ALA A 238 13.95 -11.35 -20.55
C ALA A 238 12.98 -12.05 -19.58
N LEU A 239 11.97 -12.75 -20.12
CA LEU A 239 10.96 -13.45 -19.32
C LEU A 239 11.41 -14.86 -18.93
N ILE A 240 11.43 -15.14 -17.63
CA ILE A 240 11.70 -16.46 -17.05
C ILE A 240 10.40 -16.98 -16.44
N ASP A 241 9.67 -17.82 -17.17
CA ASP A 241 8.38 -18.36 -16.73
C ASP A 241 8.58 -19.60 -15.85
N SER A 242 8.41 -19.42 -14.53
CA SER A 242 8.65 -20.49 -13.56
C SER A 242 7.56 -21.56 -13.58
N ASP A 243 6.34 -21.21 -14.02
CA ASP A 243 5.24 -22.17 -14.15
C ASP A 243 5.51 -23.12 -15.33
N LYS A 244 6.04 -22.58 -16.44
CA LYS A 244 6.55 -23.37 -17.57
C LYS A 244 7.74 -24.23 -17.17
N LEU A 245 8.73 -23.66 -16.48
CA LEU A 245 9.89 -24.41 -15.98
C LEU A 245 9.47 -25.57 -15.07
N GLY A 246 8.47 -25.37 -14.21
CA GLY A 246 7.92 -26.42 -13.37
C GLY A 246 7.51 -27.65 -14.17
N HIS A 247 6.84 -27.46 -15.30
CA HIS A 247 6.48 -28.55 -16.20
C HIS A 247 7.70 -29.24 -16.83
N GLU A 248 8.71 -28.48 -17.20
CA GLU A 248 9.94 -29.00 -17.82
C GLU A 248 10.77 -29.84 -16.84
N THR A 249 10.74 -29.54 -15.54
CA THR A 249 11.52 -30.29 -14.54
C THR A 249 11.20 -31.78 -14.50
N TYR A 250 9.94 -32.16 -14.68
CA TYR A 250 9.46 -33.54 -14.63
C TYR A 250 8.95 -34.03 -15.99
N CYS A 251 9.36 -33.41 -17.09
CA CYS A 251 9.27 -34.06 -18.40
C CYS A 251 10.26 -35.24 -18.48
N PRO A 252 10.05 -36.24 -19.34
CA PRO A 252 11.03 -37.30 -19.56
C PRO A 252 12.42 -36.73 -19.85
N GLY A 253 13.43 -37.16 -19.07
CA GLY A 253 14.80 -36.63 -19.12
C GLY A 253 15.05 -35.34 -18.32
N GLY A 254 14.01 -34.76 -17.73
CA GLY A 254 14.10 -33.59 -16.84
C GLY A 254 14.69 -33.93 -15.47
N PRO A 255 15.24 -32.93 -14.75
CA PRO A 255 15.98 -33.12 -13.50
C PRO A 255 15.18 -33.72 -12.34
N ALA A 256 13.84 -33.58 -12.35
CA ALA A 256 12.96 -34.07 -11.30
C ALA A 256 12.17 -35.33 -11.71
N TYR A 257 12.22 -35.75 -12.98
CA TYR A 257 11.36 -36.82 -13.50
C TYR A 257 11.47 -38.12 -12.68
N GLN A 258 12.69 -38.63 -12.51
CA GLN A 258 12.90 -39.90 -11.82
C GLN A 258 12.47 -39.83 -10.36
N GLN A 259 12.80 -38.74 -9.66
CA GLN A 259 12.41 -38.55 -8.25
C GLN A 259 10.89 -38.49 -8.09
N VAL A 260 10.18 -37.83 -9.02
CA VAL A 260 8.71 -37.79 -9.01
C VAL A 260 8.12 -39.19 -9.22
N VAL A 261 8.65 -39.98 -10.15
CA VAL A 261 8.16 -41.35 -10.41
C VAL A 261 8.45 -42.28 -9.22
N GLU A 262 9.63 -42.17 -8.62
CA GLU A 262 9.99 -42.95 -7.42
C GLU A 262 9.10 -42.61 -6.22
N GLU A 263 8.74 -41.33 -6.06
CA GLU A 263 7.98 -40.85 -4.92
C GLU A 263 6.47 -41.13 -5.00
N PHE A 264 5.90 -41.00 -6.21
CA PHE A 264 4.46 -41.09 -6.45
C PHE A 264 4.03 -42.35 -7.21
N GLY A 265 4.99 -43.22 -7.53
CA GLY A 265 4.75 -44.50 -8.18
C GLY A 265 4.55 -44.43 -9.70
N PRO A 266 4.61 -45.56 -10.40
CA PRO A 266 4.46 -45.62 -11.85
C PRO A 266 3.07 -45.21 -12.34
N GLU A 267 2.05 -45.20 -11.48
CA GLU A 267 0.68 -44.80 -11.81
C GLU A 267 0.52 -43.31 -12.19
N VAL A 268 1.52 -42.49 -11.87
CA VAL A 268 1.55 -41.08 -12.31
C VAL A 268 2.22 -40.89 -13.67
N VAL A 269 2.57 -41.98 -14.37
CA VAL A 269 3.17 -41.96 -15.71
C VAL A 269 2.14 -42.44 -16.75
N ASN A 270 2.04 -41.71 -17.87
CA ASN A 270 1.24 -42.10 -19.02
C ASN A 270 1.94 -43.20 -19.84
N ASP A 271 1.21 -43.85 -20.75
CA ASP A 271 1.76 -44.87 -21.66
C ASP A 271 2.89 -44.34 -22.56
N ASP A 272 2.91 -43.03 -22.84
CA ASP A 272 3.96 -42.35 -23.63
C ASP A 272 5.20 -41.96 -22.80
N GLY A 273 5.23 -42.32 -21.51
CA GLY A 273 6.31 -42.01 -20.58
C GLY A 273 6.22 -40.62 -19.94
N THR A 274 5.27 -39.78 -20.30
CA THR A 274 5.11 -38.45 -19.68
C THR A 274 4.37 -38.51 -18.35
N ILE A 275 4.58 -37.54 -17.45
CA ILE A 275 3.82 -37.46 -16.19
C ILE A 275 2.35 -37.13 -16.46
N ASN A 276 1.45 -37.96 -15.96
CA ASN A 276 0.02 -37.72 -15.92
C ASN A 276 -0.32 -36.66 -14.87
N ARG A 277 -0.28 -35.39 -15.27
CA ARG A 277 -0.52 -34.24 -14.38
C ARG A 277 -1.91 -34.26 -13.72
N LYS A 278 -2.91 -34.82 -14.38
CA LYS A 278 -4.26 -34.93 -13.82
C LYS A 278 -4.29 -35.91 -12.65
N ASN A 279 -3.64 -37.06 -12.80
CA ASN A 279 -3.51 -38.06 -11.73
C ASN A 279 -2.61 -37.55 -10.61
N LEU A 280 -1.43 -37.01 -10.93
CA LEU A 280 -0.53 -36.43 -9.94
C LEU A 280 -1.23 -35.29 -9.16
N GLY A 281 -1.93 -34.40 -9.87
CA GLY A 281 -2.74 -33.34 -9.28
C GLY A 281 -3.78 -33.86 -8.31
N ARG A 282 -4.52 -34.92 -8.66
CA ARG A 282 -5.50 -35.55 -7.77
C ARG A 282 -4.86 -36.07 -6.48
N ILE A 283 -3.64 -36.62 -6.54
CA ILE A 283 -2.91 -37.12 -5.36
C ILE A 283 -2.46 -35.95 -4.48
N VAL A 284 -1.78 -34.96 -5.06
CA VAL A 284 -1.17 -33.87 -4.28
C VAL A 284 -2.17 -32.84 -3.77
N PHE A 285 -3.26 -32.58 -4.48
CA PHE A 285 -4.30 -31.65 -4.01
C PHE A 285 -5.24 -32.26 -2.97
N ALA A 286 -5.26 -33.59 -2.83
CA ALA A 286 -6.02 -34.27 -1.78
C ALA A 286 -5.27 -34.33 -0.43
N ASP A 287 -3.94 -34.22 -0.43
CA ASP A 287 -3.11 -34.34 0.77
C ASP A 287 -1.96 -33.32 0.77
N LYS A 288 -1.98 -32.42 1.78
CA LYS A 288 -0.95 -31.39 1.98
C LYS A 288 0.45 -31.97 2.15
N THR A 289 0.58 -33.17 2.71
CA THR A 289 1.86 -33.88 2.87
C THR A 289 2.40 -34.30 1.51
N GLN A 290 1.55 -34.82 0.64
CA GLN A 290 1.90 -35.21 -0.72
C GLN A 290 2.25 -34.00 -1.57
N LEU A 291 1.52 -32.88 -1.42
CA LEU A 291 1.90 -31.62 -2.06
C LEU A 291 3.29 -31.17 -1.63
N LYS A 292 3.59 -31.22 -0.33
CA LYS A 292 4.90 -30.86 0.19
C LYS A 292 6.01 -31.73 -0.40
N ARG A 293 5.82 -33.05 -0.45
CA ARG A 293 6.78 -33.99 -1.06
C ARG A 293 7.06 -33.64 -2.52
N LEU A 294 6.02 -33.33 -3.30
CA LEU A 294 6.19 -32.91 -4.69
C LEU A 294 6.97 -31.59 -4.77
N THR A 295 6.63 -30.59 -3.96
CA THR A 295 7.31 -29.30 -3.99
C THR A 295 8.76 -29.38 -3.52
N ASP A 296 9.07 -30.24 -2.55
CA ASP A 296 10.43 -30.48 -2.06
C ASP A 296 11.35 -31.04 -3.18
N ILE A 297 10.78 -31.79 -4.13
CA ILE A 297 11.48 -32.31 -5.31
C ILE A 297 11.55 -31.26 -6.42
N VAL A 298 10.42 -30.64 -6.75
CA VAL A 298 10.25 -29.82 -7.95
C VAL A 298 10.83 -28.42 -7.77
N TRP A 299 10.68 -27.77 -6.61
CA TRP A 299 11.13 -26.39 -6.43
C TRP A 299 12.65 -26.21 -6.56
N PRO A 300 13.51 -27.07 -5.97
CA PRO A 300 14.95 -27.00 -6.21
C PRO A 300 15.30 -27.17 -7.70
N ALA A 301 14.60 -28.07 -8.40
CA ALA A 301 14.81 -28.28 -9.83
C ALA A 301 14.40 -27.04 -10.67
N ILE A 302 13.28 -26.38 -10.33
CA ILE A 302 12.88 -25.11 -10.97
C ILE A 302 13.93 -24.03 -10.74
N ALA A 303 14.42 -23.89 -9.51
CA ALA A 303 15.44 -22.89 -9.18
C ALA A 303 16.73 -23.08 -9.99
N ILE A 304 17.15 -24.33 -10.23
CA ILE A 304 18.31 -24.63 -11.09
C ILE A 304 18.05 -24.19 -12.53
N LEU A 305 16.90 -24.57 -13.11
CA LEU A 305 16.56 -24.20 -14.49
C LEU A 305 16.36 -22.68 -14.65
N ALA A 306 15.78 -22.01 -13.65
CA ALA A 306 15.60 -20.57 -13.65
C ALA A 306 16.96 -19.84 -13.65
N LYS A 307 17.90 -20.27 -12.79
CA LYS A 307 19.27 -19.73 -12.78
C LYS A 307 19.98 -19.93 -14.11
N GLN A 308 19.78 -21.09 -14.74
CA GLN A 308 20.34 -21.35 -16.07
C GLN A 308 19.74 -20.43 -17.13
N GLN A 309 18.40 -20.28 -17.19
CA GLN A 309 17.77 -19.37 -18.14
C GLN A 309 18.15 -17.89 -17.92
N ILE A 310 18.35 -17.47 -16.66
CA ILE A 310 18.86 -16.14 -16.34
C ILE A 310 20.29 -15.96 -16.89
N ALA A 311 21.16 -16.96 -16.71
CA ALA A 311 22.52 -16.94 -17.25
C ALA A 311 22.54 -16.95 -18.79
N ASP A 312 21.67 -17.71 -19.42
CA ASP A 312 21.53 -17.75 -20.88
C ASP A 312 21.02 -16.40 -21.42
N ALA A 313 20.06 -15.77 -20.75
CA ALA A 313 19.59 -14.44 -21.08
C ALA A 313 20.71 -13.39 -20.92
N ALA A 314 21.53 -13.50 -19.88
CA ALA A 314 22.71 -12.66 -19.68
C ALA A 314 23.70 -12.78 -20.86
N ALA A 315 23.97 -14.02 -21.29
CA ALA A 315 24.86 -14.29 -22.43
C ALA A 315 24.29 -13.74 -23.75
N GLN A 316 22.97 -13.59 -23.86
CA GLN A 316 22.27 -12.98 -25.00
C GLN A 316 22.19 -11.44 -24.88
N GLY A 317 22.76 -10.84 -23.84
CA GLY A 317 22.83 -9.40 -23.64
C GLY A 317 21.61 -8.80 -22.91
N ALA A 318 20.76 -9.62 -22.29
CA ALA A 318 19.69 -9.10 -21.45
C ALA A 318 20.29 -8.35 -20.25
N THR A 319 19.77 -7.15 -19.98
CA THR A 319 20.18 -6.32 -18.84
C THR A 319 19.21 -6.41 -17.67
N VAL A 320 17.97 -6.86 -17.94
CA VAL A 320 16.91 -7.10 -16.95
C VAL A 320 16.23 -8.43 -17.26
N CYS A 321 15.97 -9.21 -16.22
CA CYS A 321 15.13 -10.41 -16.27
C CYS A 321 13.90 -10.22 -15.40
N VAL A 322 12.76 -10.75 -15.83
CA VAL A 322 11.55 -10.89 -15.01
C VAL A 322 11.28 -12.38 -14.79
N MET A 323 11.46 -12.83 -13.55
CA MET A 323 11.13 -14.18 -13.11
C MET A 323 9.66 -14.22 -12.68
N ASP A 324 8.81 -14.76 -13.53
CA ASP A 324 7.39 -14.90 -13.25
C ASP A 324 7.12 -16.17 -12.42
N ALA A 325 6.81 -16.01 -11.13
CA ALA A 325 6.64 -17.12 -10.20
C ALA A 325 5.49 -16.89 -9.21
N ALA A 326 4.42 -17.68 -9.35
CA ALA A 326 3.27 -17.62 -8.43
C ALA A 326 3.65 -18.00 -6.99
N VAL A 327 4.67 -18.85 -6.82
CA VAL A 327 5.16 -19.37 -5.54
C VAL A 327 6.49 -18.75 -5.09
N LEU A 328 6.89 -17.60 -5.65
CA LEU A 328 8.20 -16.98 -5.40
C LEU A 328 8.52 -16.87 -3.89
N LEU A 329 7.56 -16.41 -3.10
CA LEU A 329 7.74 -16.19 -1.66
C LEU A 329 7.62 -17.51 -0.89
N GLU A 330 6.62 -18.32 -1.22
CA GLU A 330 6.36 -19.63 -0.62
C GLU A 330 7.55 -20.60 -0.81
N ALA A 331 8.24 -20.51 -1.94
CA ALA A 331 9.40 -21.33 -2.28
C ALA A 331 10.73 -20.73 -1.79
N GLY A 332 10.73 -19.55 -1.16
CA GLY A 332 11.93 -18.90 -0.64
C GLY A 332 12.90 -18.41 -1.72
N TRP A 333 12.41 -18.13 -2.92
CA TRP A 333 13.20 -17.75 -4.10
C TRP A 333 13.59 -16.27 -4.14
N THR A 334 13.36 -15.54 -3.05
CA THR A 334 13.75 -14.13 -2.91
C THR A 334 15.26 -13.95 -2.95
N ASP A 335 16.05 -14.99 -2.68
CA ASP A 335 17.51 -14.99 -2.78
C ASP A 335 18.04 -15.11 -4.22
N MET A 336 17.15 -15.30 -5.20
CA MET A 336 17.49 -15.35 -6.64
C MET A 336 17.17 -14.05 -7.37
N VAL A 337 16.54 -13.08 -6.69
CA VAL A 337 16.04 -11.85 -7.30
C VAL A 337 16.57 -10.63 -6.54
N HIS A 338 16.67 -9.51 -7.23
CA HIS A 338 17.09 -8.24 -6.64
C HIS A 338 15.90 -7.49 -6.03
N GLU A 339 14.75 -7.55 -6.70
CA GLU A 339 13.50 -6.93 -6.26
C GLU A 339 12.33 -7.89 -6.41
N VAL A 340 11.40 -7.83 -5.46
CA VAL A 340 10.11 -8.52 -5.53
C VAL A 340 9.04 -7.52 -5.97
N TRP A 341 8.42 -7.80 -7.10
CA TRP A 341 7.23 -7.09 -7.58
C TRP A 341 6.00 -7.95 -7.30
N VAL A 342 5.02 -7.37 -6.61
CA VAL A 342 3.78 -8.06 -6.24
C VAL A 342 2.61 -7.45 -6.98
N THR A 343 1.82 -8.27 -7.65
CA THR A 343 0.49 -7.86 -8.14
C THR A 343 -0.62 -8.27 -7.17
N ILE A 344 -1.52 -7.34 -6.89
CA ILE A 344 -2.67 -7.54 -6.00
C ILE A 344 -3.98 -7.12 -6.67
N ILE A 345 -5.07 -7.74 -6.21
CA ILE A 345 -6.45 -7.34 -6.45
C ILE A 345 -7.28 -7.71 -5.21
N PRO A 346 -8.45 -7.08 -4.98
CA PRO A 346 -9.36 -7.50 -3.93
C PRO A 346 -9.77 -8.97 -4.08
N GLU A 347 -9.93 -9.67 -2.96
CA GLU A 347 -10.28 -11.10 -2.94
C GLU A 347 -11.56 -11.41 -3.72
N LYS A 348 -12.58 -10.54 -3.62
CA LYS A 348 -13.83 -10.67 -4.38
C LYS A 348 -13.58 -10.70 -5.89
N GLU A 349 -12.72 -9.81 -6.39
CA GLU A 349 -12.36 -9.75 -7.80
C GLU A 349 -11.52 -10.97 -8.21
N ALA A 350 -10.61 -11.44 -7.35
CA ALA A 350 -9.85 -12.66 -7.60
C ALA A 350 -10.76 -13.89 -7.75
N ILE A 351 -11.76 -14.04 -6.86
CA ILE A 351 -12.76 -15.10 -6.93
C ILE A 351 -13.51 -15.03 -8.27
N THR A 352 -14.02 -13.86 -8.65
CA THR A 352 -14.75 -13.66 -9.90
C THR A 352 -13.90 -14.05 -11.12
N ARG A 353 -12.64 -13.61 -11.17
CA ARG A 353 -11.71 -13.94 -12.27
C ARG A 353 -11.39 -15.43 -12.35
N ILE A 354 -11.19 -16.08 -11.20
CA ILE A 354 -10.93 -17.54 -11.16
C ILE A 354 -12.14 -18.31 -11.67
N MET A 355 -13.35 -17.96 -11.22
CA MET A 355 -14.58 -18.61 -11.67
C MET A 355 -14.78 -18.46 -13.19
N GLN A 356 -14.61 -17.24 -13.72
CA GLN A 356 -14.79 -16.97 -15.15
C GLN A 356 -13.74 -17.65 -16.02
N ARG A 357 -12.47 -17.63 -15.62
CA ARG A 357 -11.36 -18.21 -16.39
C ARG A 357 -11.35 -19.74 -16.34
N ASP A 358 -11.55 -20.31 -15.15
CA ASP A 358 -11.37 -21.75 -14.90
C ASP A 358 -12.69 -22.53 -14.96
N GLY A 359 -13.85 -21.86 -15.00
CA GLY A 359 -15.17 -22.51 -15.03
C GLY A 359 -15.52 -23.25 -13.73
N VAL A 360 -15.02 -22.77 -12.59
CA VAL A 360 -15.14 -23.42 -11.27
C VAL A 360 -16.17 -22.74 -10.37
N SER A 361 -16.58 -23.43 -9.30
CA SER A 361 -17.49 -22.87 -8.29
C SER A 361 -16.82 -21.79 -7.43
N GLU A 362 -17.62 -20.91 -6.85
CA GLU A 362 -17.15 -19.89 -5.90
C GLU A 362 -16.42 -20.51 -4.70
N GLU A 363 -16.96 -21.62 -4.17
CA GLU A 363 -16.35 -22.36 -3.06
C GLU A 363 -14.97 -22.89 -3.42
N PHE A 364 -14.81 -23.44 -4.63
CA PHE A 364 -13.50 -23.89 -5.11
C PHE A 364 -12.52 -22.73 -5.25
N ALA A 365 -12.97 -21.59 -5.80
CA ALA A 365 -12.13 -20.39 -5.93
C ALA A 365 -11.69 -19.83 -4.56
N LYS A 366 -12.60 -19.78 -3.58
CA LYS A 366 -12.29 -19.38 -2.19
C LYS A 366 -11.27 -20.31 -1.55
N ASN A 367 -11.48 -21.63 -1.65
CA ASN A 367 -10.55 -22.63 -1.11
C ASN A 367 -9.17 -22.53 -1.77
N ARG A 368 -9.12 -22.21 -3.06
CA ARG A 368 -7.84 -21.97 -3.76
C ARG A 368 -7.10 -20.77 -3.19
N LEU A 369 -7.78 -19.64 -3.01
CA LEU A 369 -7.16 -18.42 -2.44
C LEU A 369 -6.74 -18.61 -0.97
N ALA A 370 -7.55 -19.31 -0.18
CA ALA A 370 -7.26 -19.58 1.23
C ALA A 370 -6.02 -20.44 1.47
N ASN A 371 -5.57 -21.20 0.47
CA ASN A 371 -4.34 -22.01 0.54
C ASN A 371 -3.09 -21.26 0.04
N GLN A 372 -3.20 -19.98 -0.31
CA GLN A 372 -2.07 -19.14 -0.73
C GLN A 372 -1.76 -18.11 0.36
N MET A 373 -0.58 -17.47 0.30
CA MET A 373 -0.34 -16.25 1.09
C MET A 373 -1.43 -15.21 0.80
N THR A 374 -1.74 -14.36 1.77
CA THR A 374 -2.66 -13.22 1.60
C THR A 374 -1.97 -12.06 0.87
N ASN A 375 -2.73 -11.09 0.35
CA ASN A 375 -2.14 -9.89 -0.24
C ASN A 375 -1.26 -9.14 0.76
N SER A 376 -1.69 -8.98 2.01
CA SER A 376 -0.92 -8.32 3.06
C SER A 376 0.45 -8.98 3.27
N GLN A 377 0.47 -10.31 3.40
CA GLN A 377 1.72 -11.05 3.54
C GLN A 377 2.63 -10.88 2.31
N ARG A 378 2.09 -10.84 1.08
CA ARG A 378 2.93 -10.58 -0.11
C ARG A 378 3.49 -9.16 -0.12
N VAL A 379 2.66 -8.18 0.19
CA VAL A 379 3.05 -6.76 0.21
C VAL A 379 4.12 -6.49 1.26
N GLU A 380 4.14 -7.22 2.37
CA GLU A 380 5.23 -7.15 3.35
C GLU A 380 6.61 -7.49 2.75
N HIS A 381 6.67 -8.36 1.75
CA HIS A 381 7.92 -8.71 1.05
C HIS A 381 8.17 -7.90 -0.23
N ALA A 382 7.23 -7.03 -0.63
CA ALA A 382 7.30 -6.32 -1.89
C ALA A 382 8.27 -5.13 -1.86
N ASN A 383 9.08 -5.01 -2.91
CA ASN A 383 9.78 -3.77 -3.25
C ASN A 383 8.86 -2.85 -4.05
N VAL A 384 8.06 -3.41 -4.97
CA VAL A 384 7.08 -2.69 -5.78
C VAL A 384 5.75 -3.43 -5.73
N VAL A 385 4.65 -2.68 -5.63
CA VAL A 385 3.29 -3.23 -5.71
C VAL A 385 2.59 -2.69 -6.95
N LEU A 386 1.88 -3.57 -7.64
CA LEU A 386 1.07 -3.30 -8.82
C LEU A 386 -0.37 -3.79 -8.57
N CYS A 387 -1.34 -3.18 -9.24
CA CYS A 387 -2.75 -3.54 -9.13
C CYS A 387 -3.40 -3.62 -10.51
N THR A 388 -4.09 -4.74 -10.76
CA THR A 388 -4.82 -5.00 -12.01
C THR A 388 -6.33 -4.87 -11.86
N LEU A 389 -6.80 -4.12 -10.85
CA LEU A 389 -8.22 -3.95 -10.56
C LEU A 389 -8.96 -3.14 -11.63
N TRP A 390 -8.29 -2.13 -12.18
CA TRP A 390 -8.87 -1.19 -13.15
C TRP A 390 -8.62 -1.63 -14.59
N GLU A 391 -8.93 -0.74 -15.54
CA GLU A 391 -8.72 -0.94 -16.96
C GLU A 391 -7.24 -1.25 -17.28
N PRO A 392 -6.95 -2.03 -18.34
CA PRO A 392 -5.59 -2.44 -18.69
C PRO A 392 -4.59 -1.29 -18.81
N GLU A 393 -5.03 -0.13 -19.32
CA GLU A 393 -4.20 1.08 -19.45
C GLU A 393 -3.71 1.59 -18.09
N VAL A 394 -4.51 1.46 -17.03
CA VAL A 394 -4.12 1.86 -15.67
C VAL A 394 -2.99 0.98 -15.16
N THR A 395 -3.05 -0.33 -15.41
CA THR A 395 -1.96 -1.26 -15.08
C THR A 395 -0.73 -0.97 -15.92
N GLN A 396 -0.88 -0.71 -17.22
CA GLN A 396 0.24 -0.38 -18.10
C GLN A 396 0.99 0.87 -17.62
N ASN A 397 0.26 1.92 -17.23
CA ASN A 397 0.86 3.12 -16.65
C ASN A 397 1.63 2.83 -15.35
N GLN A 398 1.10 1.97 -14.46
CA GLN A 398 1.82 1.55 -13.25
C GLN A 398 3.11 0.79 -13.59
N VAL A 399 3.06 -0.14 -14.54
CA VAL A 399 4.22 -0.94 -14.96
C VAL A 399 5.27 -0.06 -15.65
N GLN A 400 4.86 0.84 -16.54
CA GLN A 400 5.76 1.78 -17.21
C GLN A 400 6.46 2.70 -16.20
N LYS A 401 5.71 3.20 -15.20
CA LYS A 401 6.29 3.98 -14.10
C LYS A 401 7.31 3.16 -13.32
N ALA A 402 6.98 1.91 -12.95
CA ALA A 402 7.89 1.02 -12.23
C ALA A 402 9.16 0.72 -13.03
N TRP A 403 9.01 0.48 -14.33
CA TRP A 403 10.09 0.25 -15.28
C TRP A 403 11.01 1.46 -15.43
N ASN A 404 10.46 2.65 -15.66
CA ASN A 404 11.26 3.88 -15.80
C ASN A 404 12.04 4.18 -14.51
N LEU A 405 11.42 4.00 -13.35
CA LEU A 405 12.10 4.13 -12.08
C LEU A 405 13.17 3.05 -11.89
N LEU A 406 13.00 1.86 -12.47
CA LEU A 406 13.96 0.76 -12.40
C LEU A 406 15.21 1.11 -13.20
N LEU A 407 15.05 1.51 -14.45
CA LEU A 407 16.18 1.90 -15.30
C LEU A 407 17.01 3.04 -14.67
N LYS A 408 16.34 4.01 -14.05
CA LYS A 408 16.99 5.09 -13.29
C LYS A 408 17.88 4.60 -12.17
N ARG A 409 17.41 3.64 -11.37
CA ARG A 409 18.16 3.13 -10.20
C ARG A 409 19.18 2.05 -10.57
N THR A 410 19.03 1.38 -11.70
CA THR A 410 20.01 0.41 -12.22
C THR A 410 21.05 1.03 -13.16
N GLY A 411 20.91 2.31 -13.50
CA GLY A 411 21.85 3.03 -14.38
C GLY A 411 21.74 2.59 -15.85
N GLN A 412 20.56 2.17 -16.29
CA GLN A 412 20.27 1.66 -17.63
C GLN A 412 19.44 2.65 -18.48
N GLU A 413 19.57 3.97 -18.22
CA GLU A 413 18.93 5.03 -19.01
C GLU A 413 19.60 5.27 -20.38
#